data_AF-A0A438J229-F1
#
_entry.id   AF-A0A438J229-F1
#
_cell.length_a   1.000
_cell.length_b   1.000
_cell.length_c   1.000
_cell.angle_alpha   90.00
_cell.angle_beta   90.00
_cell.angle_gamma   90.00
#
_symmetry.space_group_name_H-M   'P 1'
#
loop_
_entity.id
_entity.type
_entity.pdbx_description
1 polymer ?
#
loop_
_entity_poly.entity_id
_entity_poly.type
_entity_poly.pdbx_seq_one_letter_code
_entity_poly.pdbx_strand_id
1 'polypeptide(L)' 'MLRPLGEKLCGFTHGTIQCPHLSMADAVVAGYFIPKGSHVLLSRVGLGRNPRIWEEPLRFNQSGI' A
#
# COMPACT_ATOMS: atom_id res chain seq x y z
N MET A 1 -8.43 21.25 7.65
CA MET A 1 -9.60 21.17 6.76
C MET A 1 -9.26 20.22 5.61
N LEU A 2 -9.43 18.90 5.81
CA LEU A 2 -9.12 17.86 4.81
C LEU A 2 -10.11 16.70 4.97
N ARG A 3 -11.31 16.83 4.42
CA ARG A 3 -12.17 15.74 3.93
C ARG A 3 -13.03 16.37 2.82
N PRO A 4 -13.06 15.81 1.60
CA PRO A 4 -13.61 14.47 1.38
C PRO A 4 -12.86 13.69 0.29
N LEU A 5 -11.95 12.80 0.69
CA LEU A 5 -11.48 11.69 -0.16
C LEU A 5 -11.70 10.34 0.55
N GLY A 6 -12.72 10.27 1.40
CA GLY A 6 -13.10 9.04 2.10
C GLY A 6 -14.13 8.19 1.35
N GLU A 7 -14.84 8.76 0.38
CA GLU A 7 -16.10 8.16 -0.12
C GLU A 7 -16.03 7.64 -1.55
N LYS A 8 -14.97 7.93 -2.32
CA LYS A 8 -14.77 7.34 -3.66
C LYS A 8 -13.92 6.06 -3.71
N LEU A 9 -13.40 5.61 -2.56
CA LEU A 9 -12.78 4.28 -2.41
C LEU A 9 -13.79 3.20 -1.97
N CYS A 10 -15.09 3.53 -1.99
CA CYS A 10 -16.20 2.62 -1.70
C CYS A 10 -16.51 1.71 -2.91
N GLY A 11 -15.58 0.82 -3.26
CA GLY A 11 -15.77 -0.20 -4.30
C GLY A 11 -15.03 -1.53 -4.11
N PHE A 12 -14.09 -1.66 -3.15
CA PHE A 12 -13.28 -2.89 -3.02
C PHE A 12 -12.93 -3.24 -1.58
N THR A 13 -13.93 -3.34 -0.71
CA THR A 13 -13.77 -3.58 0.75
C THR A 13 -13.13 -4.92 1.16
N HIS A 14 -12.57 -5.72 0.23
CA HIS A 14 -11.77 -6.91 0.53
C HIS A 14 -10.41 -6.98 -0.21
N GLY A 15 -9.97 -5.89 -0.84
CA GLY A 15 -8.72 -5.88 -1.63
C GLY A 15 -7.46 -6.00 -0.77
N THR A 16 -6.81 -7.17 -0.78
CA THR A 16 -5.48 -7.39 -0.17
C THR A 16 -4.35 -6.70 -0.97
N ILE A 17 -4.62 -6.36 -2.23
CA ILE A 17 -3.70 -5.76 -3.18
C ILE A 17 -4.30 -4.44 -3.68
N GLN A 18 -3.45 -3.43 -3.85
CA GLN A 18 -3.83 -2.15 -4.48
C GLN A 18 -4.11 -2.33 -5.97
N CYS A 19 -4.71 -1.31 -6.60
CA CYS A 19 -4.88 -1.28 -8.04
C CYS A 19 -3.53 -1.53 -8.75
N PRO A 20 -3.52 -2.26 -9.87
CA PRO A 20 -2.31 -2.43 -10.66
C PRO A 20 -1.74 -1.08 -11.10
N HIS A 21 -0.43 -0.92 -10.94
CA HIS A 21 0.31 0.22 -11.48
C HIS A 21 1.17 -0.25 -12.65
N LEU A 22 1.51 0.66 -13.56
CA LEU A 22 2.41 0.40 -14.67
C LEU A 22 3.69 1.21 -14.49
N SER A 23 4.85 0.58 -14.60
CA SER A 23 6.13 1.29 -14.54
C SER A 23 6.32 2.14 -15.80
N MET A 24 6.44 3.45 -15.65
CA MET A 24 6.61 4.38 -16.79
C MET A 24 8.06 4.50 -17.27
N ALA A 25 9.01 4.03 -16.48
CA ALA A 25 10.44 4.03 -16.76
C ALA A 25 11.11 2.82 -16.07
N ASP A 26 12.36 2.55 -16.45
CA ASP A 26 13.19 1.60 -15.72
C ASP A 26 13.50 2.17 -14.33
N ALA A 27 13.42 1.33 -13.30
CA ALA A 27 13.62 1.73 -11.91
C ALA A 27 14.30 0.64 -11.09
N VAL A 28 15.02 1.02 -10.05
CA VAL A 28 15.52 0.10 -9.02
C VAL A 28 14.80 0.39 -7.72
N VAL A 29 14.09 -0.61 -7.17
CA VAL A 29 13.33 -0.49 -5.92
C VAL A 29 13.77 -1.60 -4.97
N ALA A 30 14.19 -1.24 -3.76
CA ALA A 30 14.67 -2.17 -2.74
C ALA A 30 15.77 -3.15 -3.24
N GLY A 31 16.59 -2.70 -4.19
CA GLY A 31 17.65 -3.51 -4.82
C GLY A 31 17.21 -4.36 -6.01
N TYR A 32 15.92 -4.33 -6.39
CA TYR A 32 15.40 -5.05 -7.56
C TYR A 32 15.24 -4.11 -8.76
N PHE A 33 15.69 -4.54 -9.93
CA PHE A 33 15.48 -3.83 -11.19
C PHE A 33 14.08 -4.14 -11.76
N ILE A 34 13.32 -3.08 -12.04
CA ILE A 34 11.97 -3.12 -12.60
C ILE A 34 12.00 -2.42 -13.96
N PRO A 35 11.81 -3.17 -15.07
CA PRO A 35 11.76 -2.57 -16.41
C PRO A 35 10.52 -1.69 -16.63
N LYS A 36 10.66 -0.70 -17.51
CA LYS A 36 9.54 0.08 -18.07
C LYS A 36 8.49 -0.86 -18.68
N GLY A 37 7.23 -0.56 -18.41
CA GLY A 37 6.09 -1.38 -18.85
C GLY A 37 5.74 -2.53 -17.90
N SER A 38 6.45 -2.72 -16.80
CA SER A 38 6.11 -3.74 -15.81
C SER A 38 4.85 -3.39 -15.04
N HIS A 39 3.95 -4.36 -14.83
CA HIS A 39 2.83 -4.23 -13.91
C HIS A 39 3.29 -4.46 -12.47
N VAL A 40 3.04 -3.48 -11.60
CA VAL A 40 3.42 -3.50 -10.19
C VAL A 40 2.17 -3.54 -9.32
N LEU A 41 2.13 -4.53 -8.43
CA LEU A 41 1.05 -4.74 -7.48
C LEU A 41 1.58 -4.59 -6.07
N LEU A 42 0.94 -3.74 -5.28
CA LEU A 42 1.32 -3.50 -3.89
C LEU A 42 0.41 -4.28 -2.94
N SER A 43 1.00 -5.14 -2.11
CA SER A 43 0.29 -5.82 -1.03
C SER A 43 0.00 -4.86 0.13
N ARG A 44 -1.28 -4.55 0.35
CA ARG A 44 -1.71 -3.69 1.47
C ARG A 44 -1.48 -4.38 2.81
N VAL A 45 -1.70 -5.69 2.86
CA VAL A 45 -1.48 -6.50 4.08
C VAL A 45 0.00 -6.56 4.41
N GLY A 46 0.86 -6.79 3.41
CA GLY A 46 2.31 -6.86 3.60
C GLY A 46 2.89 -5.54 4.09
N LEU A 47 2.43 -4.40 3.57
CA LEU A 47 2.89 -3.09 4.00
C LEU A 47 2.36 -2.72 5.40
N GLY A 48 1.06 -2.88 5.62
CA GLY A 48 0.41 -2.46 6.87
C GLY A 48 0.69 -3.37 8.07
N ARG A 49 1.18 -4.59 7.84
CA ARG A 49 1.53 -5.54 8.91
C ARG A 49 3.01 -5.83 9.03
N ASN A 50 3.88 -4.99 8.43
CA ASN A 50 5.32 -5.22 8.46
C ASN A 50 5.91 -4.86 9.84
N PRO A 51 6.40 -5.83 10.64
CA PRO A 51 6.95 -5.57 11.97
C PRO A 51 8.30 -4.87 11.95
N ARG A 52 8.97 -4.79 10.79
CA ARG A 52 10.22 -4.02 10.64
C ARG A 52 9.98 -2.52 10.57
N ILE A 53 8.77 -2.11 10.20
CA ILE A 53 8.40 -0.71 9.96
C ILE A 53 7.43 -0.21 11.04
N TRP A 54 6.48 -1.07 11.43
CA TRP A 54 5.47 -0.75 12.43
C TRP A 54 5.77 -1.53 13.71
N GLU A 55 5.87 -0.84 14.83
CA GLU A 55 5.93 -1.47 16.15
C GLU A 55 4.55 -2.05 16.47
N GLU A 56 4.51 -3.34 16.86
CA GLU A 56 3.28 -4.08 17.14
C GLU A 56 2.20 -3.99 16.03
N PRO A 57 2.49 -4.40 14.78
CA PRO A 57 1.66 -4.15 13.59
C PRO A 57 0.24 -4.75 13.62
N LEU A 58 -0.02 -5.63 14.59
CA LEU A 58 -1.30 -6.32 14.76
C LEU A 58 -2.11 -5.77 15.93
N ARG A 59 -1.52 -4.90 16.77
CA ARG A 59 -2.20 -4.33 17.93
C ARG A 59 -2.90 -3.04 17.52
N PHE A 60 -4.19 -2.99 17.80
CA PHE A 60 -4.95 -1.76 17.71
C PHE A 60 -4.73 -0.96 18.99
N ASN A 61 -4.08 0.21 18.88
CA ASN A 61 -3.94 1.12 20.02
C ASN A 61 -5.13 2.09 20.07
N GLN A 62 -5.95 1.98 21.11
CA GLN A 62 -7.10 2.86 21.38
C GLN A 62 -6.72 4.16 22.09
N SER A 63 -5.46 4.35 22.52
CA SER A 63 -5.04 5.50 23.34
C SER A 63 -4.80 6.80 22.55
N GLY A 64 -5.13 6.85 21.26
CA GLY A 64 -4.83 7.95 20.35
C GLY A 64 -6.04 8.58 19.66
N ILE A 65 -7.24 8.34 20.20
CA ILE A 65 -8.50 9.02 19.86
C ILE A 65 -8.97 9.83 21.06
#